data_AF-A0A9P9CJP8-F1
#
_entry.id   AF-A0A9P9CJP8-F1
#
_cell.length_a   1.000
_cell.length_b   1.000
_cell.length_c   1.000
_cell.angle_alpha   90.00
_cell.angle_beta   90.00
_cell.angle_gamma   90.00
#
_symmetry.space_group_name_H-M   'P 1'
#
loop_
_entity.id
_entity.type
_entity.pdbx_description
1 polymer ?
#
loop_
_entity_poly.entity_id
_entity_poly.type
_entity_poly.pdbx_seq_one_letter_code
_entity_poly.pdbx_strand_id
1 'polypeptide(L)'
;MYSISAPCGHVTRVSGVSGTSDSYTTLPNAFSGVYATLATSLVSTVLASGTPYLPSGVLLNVNYPAVDNGCTAPKLVLTRQTSANLLGTDVQICSYTDKRLPTESTVLDSAGCWASVTVLTASKVDASAALQEQVYKKLNTVLTCYTQA
;
A
#
# COMPACT_ATOMS: atom_id res chain seq x y z
N MET A 1 8.26 1.58 -10.87
CA MET A 1 7.64 2.37 -9.79
C MET A 1 6.97 3.58 -10.43
N TYR A 2 5.64 3.66 -10.42
CA TYR A 2 4.88 4.80 -10.92
C TYR A 2 4.44 5.65 -9.74
N SER A 3 4.71 6.96 -9.77
CA SER A 3 4.30 7.91 -8.73
C SER A 3 3.17 8.75 -9.29
N ILE A 4 1.98 8.65 -8.73
CA ILE A 4 0.86 9.54 -9.09
C ILE A 4 0.91 10.71 -8.11
N SER A 5 1.33 11.88 -8.59
CA SER A 5 1.33 13.12 -7.82
C SER A 5 0.03 13.86 -8.09
N ALA A 6 -0.81 14.05 -7.05
CA ALA A 6 -1.94 14.96 -7.13
C ALA A 6 -1.44 16.41 -6.89
N PRO A 7 -2.10 17.44 -7.48
CA PRO A 7 -1.66 18.83 -7.39
C PRO A 7 -1.71 19.46 -5.98
N CYS A 8 -2.12 18.72 -4.94
CA CYS A 8 -2.35 19.23 -3.58
C CYS A 8 -1.37 18.69 -2.51
N GLY A 9 -0.12 18.34 -2.87
CA GLY A 9 0.91 17.94 -1.89
C GLY A 9 0.76 16.53 -1.30
N HIS A 10 -0.14 15.70 -1.85
CA HIS A 10 -0.34 14.31 -1.46
C HIS A 10 0.16 13.40 -2.59
N VAL A 11 0.98 12.41 -2.25
CA VAL A 11 1.62 11.52 -3.24
C VAL A 11 1.33 10.06 -2.87
N THR A 12 0.72 9.34 -3.80
CA THR A 12 0.57 7.89 -3.74
C THR A 12 1.56 7.27 -4.72
N ARG A 13 2.43 6.41 -4.21
CA ARG A 13 3.40 5.63 -4.99
C ARG A 13 2.88 4.22 -5.15
N VAL A 14 2.92 3.72 -6.38
CA VAL A 14 2.49 2.39 -6.74
C VAL A 14 3.61 1.66 -7.48
N SER A 15 3.92 0.46 -7.03
CA SER A 15 4.86 -0.48 -7.66
C SER A 15 4.19 -1.83 -7.88
N GLY A 16 4.58 -2.50 -8.96
CA GLY A 16 4.31 -3.90 -9.25
C GLY A 16 5.62 -4.55 -9.70
N VAL A 17 5.76 -5.86 -9.48
CA VAL A 17 7.04 -6.59 -9.64
C VAL A 17 7.06 -7.54 -10.85
N SER A 18 5.96 -7.72 -11.58
CA SER A 18 5.95 -8.58 -12.77
C SER A 18 6.83 -8.04 -13.91
N GLY A 19 7.52 -8.95 -14.57
CA GLY A 19 8.24 -8.70 -15.82
C GLY A 19 9.42 -7.74 -15.68
N THR A 20 9.74 -7.06 -16.77
CA THR A 20 10.78 -6.02 -16.85
C THR A 20 10.18 -4.62 -16.86
N SER A 21 11.03 -3.60 -16.70
CA SER A 21 10.60 -2.22 -16.94
C SER A 21 10.37 -2.01 -18.44
N ASP A 22 9.10 -1.91 -18.84
CA ASP A 22 8.69 -1.70 -20.23
C ASP A 22 8.42 -0.21 -20.53
N SER A 23 8.58 0.19 -21.80
CA SER A 23 8.21 1.53 -22.26
C SER A 23 6.69 1.73 -22.17
N TYR A 24 6.23 2.95 -21.86
CA TYR A 24 4.79 3.24 -21.87
C TYR A 24 4.17 3.02 -23.26
N THR A 25 4.97 3.12 -24.34
CA THR A 25 4.54 2.91 -25.72
C THR A 25 4.32 1.45 -26.09
N THR A 26 4.72 0.51 -25.22
CA THR A 26 4.54 -0.95 -25.45
C THR A 26 3.41 -1.52 -24.60
N LEU A 27 2.56 -0.67 -24.01
CA LEU A 27 1.43 -1.05 -23.18
C LEU A 27 0.11 -1.06 -24.00
N PRO A 28 -0.88 -1.90 -23.63
CA PRO A 28 -0.88 -2.81 -22.50
C PRO A 28 -0.11 -4.12 -22.77
N ASN A 29 0.65 -4.55 -21.77
CA ASN A 29 1.24 -5.90 -21.68
C ASN A 29 0.41 -6.80 -20.73
N ALA A 30 0.87 -8.03 -20.49
CA ALA A 30 0.17 -9.05 -19.71
C ALA A 30 -0.21 -8.67 -18.26
N PHE A 31 0.48 -7.70 -17.64
CA PHE A 31 0.30 -7.33 -16.23
C PHE A 31 -0.03 -5.84 -16.01
N SER A 32 0.29 -4.97 -16.97
CA SER A 32 0.08 -3.52 -16.88
C SER A 32 -1.38 -3.12 -16.65
N GLY A 33 -2.33 -3.79 -17.32
CA GLY A 33 -3.76 -3.53 -17.12
C GLY A 33 -4.24 -3.90 -15.72
N VAL A 34 -3.67 -4.97 -15.14
CA VAL A 34 -3.95 -5.39 -13.76
C VAL A 34 -3.44 -4.33 -12.78
N TYR A 35 -2.17 -3.93 -12.90
CA TYR A 35 -1.62 -2.88 -12.03
C TYR A 35 -2.31 -1.53 -12.18
N ALA A 36 -2.70 -1.14 -13.40
CA ALA A 36 -3.47 0.08 -13.62
C ALA A 36 -4.85 0.03 -12.95
N THR A 37 -5.53 -1.11 -13.01
CA THR A 37 -6.83 -1.33 -12.36
C THR A 37 -6.71 -1.27 -10.84
N LEU A 38 -5.71 -1.96 -10.27
CA LEU A 38 -5.46 -1.96 -8.82
C LEU A 38 -5.12 -0.55 -8.30
N ALA A 39 -4.24 0.16 -9.00
CA ALA A 39 -3.87 1.54 -8.66
C ALA A 39 -5.09 2.47 -8.70
N THR A 40 -5.88 2.39 -9.77
CA THR A 40 -7.08 3.22 -9.95
C THR A 40 -8.14 2.92 -8.88
N SER A 41 -8.32 1.66 -8.52
CA SER A 41 -9.24 1.25 -7.44
C SER A 41 -8.85 1.84 -6.08
N LEU A 42 -7.56 1.77 -5.72
CA LEU A 42 -7.07 2.36 -4.48
C LEU A 42 -7.22 3.88 -4.48
N VAL A 43 -6.82 4.56 -5.57
CA VAL A 43 -6.97 6.02 -5.70
C VAL A 43 -8.45 6.42 -5.62
N SER A 44 -9.34 5.67 -6.27
CA SER A 44 -10.78 5.92 -6.19
C SER A 44 -11.30 5.78 -4.77
N THR A 45 -10.80 4.80 -4.00
CA THR A 45 -11.14 4.65 -2.58
C THR A 45 -10.67 5.84 -1.75
N VAL A 46 -9.44 6.30 -1.96
CA VAL A 46 -8.90 7.52 -1.32
C VAL A 46 -9.78 8.73 -1.62
N LEU A 47 -10.15 8.94 -2.89
CA LEU A 47 -10.99 10.06 -3.32
C LEU A 47 -12.40 9.97 -2.72
N ALA A 48 -13.00 8.78 -2.72
CA ALA A 48 -14.33 8.54 -2.14
C ALA A 48 -14.36 8.74 -0.62
N SER A 49 -13.22 8.61 0.07
CA SER A 49 -13.09 8.89 1.51
C SER A 49 -13.20 10.38 1.89
N GLY A 50 -13.27 11.28 0.90
CA GLY A 50 -13.46 12.72 1.09
C GLY A 50 -12.21 13.49 1.53
N THR A 51 -12.31 14.82 1.51
CA THR A 51 -11.20 15.73 1.88
C THR A 51 -11.07 15.93 3.40
N PRO A 52 -9.85 16.13 3.93
CA PRO A 52 -8.58 15.98 3.23
C PRO A 52 -8.37 14.52 2.81
N TYR A 53 -7.93 14.28 1.57
CA TYR A 53 -7.88 12.92 1.00
C TYR A 53 -6.93 12.00 1.78
N LEU A 54 -5.83 12.55 2.27
CA LEU A 54 -4.92 11.95 3.24
C LEU A 54 -4.53 13.02 4.27
N PRO A 55 -3.97 12.65 5.42
CA PRO A 55 -3.41 13.61 6.35
C PRO A 55 -2.27 14.42 5.71
N SER A 56 -2.05 15.66 6.16
CA SER A 56 -0.95 16.49 5.67
C SER A 56 0.41 15.84 5.92
N GLY A 57 1.30 15.89 4.94
CA GLY A 57 2.65 15.33 5.02
C GLY A 57 2.72 13.81 4.95
N VAL A 58 1.62 13.13 4.59
CA VAL A 58 1.54 11.67 4.44
C VAL A 58 1.58 11.25 2.97
N LEU A 59 2.25 10.12 2.73
CA LEU A 59 2.32 9.40 1.47
C LEU A 59 1.86 7.97 1.67
N LEU A 60 1.29 7.39 0.62
CA LEU A 60 1.06 5.94 0.55
C LEU A 60 2.14 5.32 -0.33
N ASN A 61 2.79 4.27 0.18
CA ASN A 61 3.69 3.40 -0.58
C ASN A 61 3.02 2.04 -0.75
N VAL A 62 2.74 1.65 -1.99
CA VAL A 62 1.97 0.45 -2.29
C VAL A 62 2.77 -0.46 -3.20
N ASN A 63 3.03 -1.69 -2.76
CA ASN A 63 3.68 -2.71 -3.56
C ASN A 63 2.69 -3.84 -3.86
N TYR A 64 2.43 -4.06 -5.15
CA TYR A 64 1.66 -5.19 -5.63
C TYR A 64 2.59 -6.38 -5.93
N PRO A 65 2.13 -7.62 -5.64
CA PRO A 65 2.89 -8.82 -5.93
C PRO A 65 2.98 -9.06 -7.45
N ALA A 66 3.69 -10.11 -7.83
CA ALA A 66 3.70 -10.53 -9.22
C ALA A 66 2.28 -10.95 -9.65
N VAL A 67 1.86 -10.49 -10.82
CA VAL A 67 0.71 -11.00 -11.56
C VAL A 67 1.11 -12.33 -12.20
N ASP A 68 1.19 -13.37 -11.38
CA ASP A 68 1.37 -14.75 -11.78
C ASP A 68 0.43 -15.66 -10.98
N ASN A 69 0.30 -16.92 -11.38
CA ASN A 69 -0.47 -17.94 -10.64
C ASN A 69 -1.90 -17.52 -10.24
N GLY A 70 -2.55 -16.67 -11.06
CA GLY A 70 -3.90 -16.15 -10.80
C GLY A 70 -3.97 -14.93 -9.86
N CYS A 71 -2.85 -14.39 -9.38
CA CYS A 71 -2.80 -13.24 -8.49
C CYS A 71 -3.04 -11.92 -9.24
N THR A 72 -4.31 -11.63 -9.52
CA THR A 72 -4.76 -10.41 -10.21
C THR A 72 -5.52 -9.44 -9.31
N ALA A 73 -5.93 -9.91 -8.13
CA ALA A 73 -6.69 -9.14 -7.14
C ALA A 73 -6.12 -9.37 -5.73
N PRO A 74 -4.92 -8.87 -5.44
CA PRO A 74 -4.28 -9.04 -4.13
C PRO A 74 -5.07 -8.34 -3.04
N LYS A 75 -5.08 -8.95 -1.85
CA LYS A 75 -5.66 -8.32 -0.67
C LYS A 75 -4.68 -7.27 -0.13
N LEU A 76 -5.19 -6.07 0.15
CA LEU A 76 -4.37 -4.95 0.62
C LEU A 76 -4.16 -5.05 2.15
N VAL A 77 -2.91 -5.03 2.58
CA VAL A 77 -2.54 -5.08 4.00
C VAL A 77 -1.90 -3.77 4.39
N LEU A 78 -2.35 -3.16 5.49
CA LEU A 78 -1.64 -2.03 6.08
C LEU A 78 -0.33 -2.52 6.71
N THR A 79 0.79 -1.99 6.24
CA THR A 79 2.13 -2.43 6.59
C THR A 79 2.98 -1.28 7.13
N ARG A 80 4.14 -1.65 7.65
CA ARG A 80 5.25 -0.75 7.94
C ARG A 80 6.44 -1.02 7.02
N GLN A 81 7.24 -0.01 6.76
CA GLN A 81 8.40 -0.09 5.86
C GLN A 81 9.52 -0.94 6.45
N THR A 82 9.87 -0.74 7.74
CA THR A 82 11.00 -1.46 8.36
C THR A 82 10.69 -1.93 9.79
N SER A 83 11.31 -3.03 10.20
CA SER A 83 11.19 -3.60 11.57
C SER A 83 11.88 -2.77 12.65
N ALA A 84 12.79 -1.86 12.27
CA ALA A 84 13.84 -1.34 13.16
C ALA A 84 13.42 -0.18 14.08
N ASN A 85 12.19 0.34 13.98
CA ASN A 85 11.79 1.46 14.83
C ASN A 85 11.37 0.97 16.23
N LEU A 86 12.37 0.79 17.12
CA LEU A 86 12.20 0.33 18.50
C LEU A 86 11.20 1.20 19.32
N LEU A 87 11.01 2.45 18.92
CA LEU A 87 10.20 3.45 19.64
C LEU A 87 8.90 3.85 18.92
N GLY A 88 8.77 3.57 17.62
CA GLY A 88 7.53 3.87 16.90
C GLY A 88 6.42 2.96 17.41
N THR A 89 5.18 3.44 17.54
CA THR A 89 4.00 2.59 17.73
C THR A 89 3.22 2.54 16.43
N ASP A 90 2.62 1.37 16.14
CA ASP A 90 1.75 1.20 14.99
C ASP A 90 0.29 1.30 15.42
N VAL A 91 -0.58 1.67 14.47
CA VAL A 91 -2.03 1.62 14.70
C VAL A 91 -2.48 0.19 14.99
N GLN A 92 -3.39 0.04 15.96
CA GLN A 92 -3.96 -1.25 16.35
C GLN A 92 -5.28 -1.47 15.61
N ILE A 93 -5.24 -2.20 14.48
CA ILE A 93 -6.42 -2.46 13.63
C ILE A 93 -6.74 -3.95 13.45
N CYS A 94 -5.87 -4.81 13.98
CA CYS A 94 -5.95 -6.26 13.92
C CYS A 94 -5.47 -6.84 15.25
N SER A 95 -5.83 -8.09 15.55
CA SER A 95 -5.44 -8.78 16.79
C SER A 95 -4.01 -9.34 16.72
N TYR A 96 -3.03 -8.51 16.37
CA TYR A 96 -1.62 -8.91 16.30
C TYR A 96 -1.00 -8.99 17.70
N THR A 97 -0.31 -10.10 18.00
CA THR A 97 0.23 -10.40 19.33
C THR A 97 1.28 -9.39 19.80
N ASP A 98 2.14 -8.93 18.89
CA ASP A 98 3.21 -7.97 19.16
C ASP A 98 2.75 -6.50 19.02
N LYS A 99 1.46 -6.29 18.72
CA LYS A 99 0.87 -4.97 18.47
C LYS A 99 1.57 -4.22 17.34
N ARG A 100 2.18 -4.93 16.38
CA ARG A 100 2.87 -4.33 15.22
C ARG A 100 2.13 -4.66 13.92
N LEU A 101 2.18 -3.73 12.97
CA LEU A 101 1.83 -4.07 11.59
C LEU A 101 2.94 -4.96 10.99
N PRO A 102 2.61 -5.90 10.10
CA PRO A 102 3.63 -6.66 9.38
C PRO A 102 4.48 -5.74 8.50
N THR A 103 5.73 -6.11 8.25
CA THR A 103 6.58 -5.35 7.33
C THR A 103 6.15 -5.56 5.88
N GLU A 104 6.50 -4.62 5.00
CA GLU A 104 6.31 -4.77 3.55
C GLU A 104 6.87 -6.11 3.03
N SER A 105 8.09 -6.47 3.45
CA SER A 105 8.74 -7.72 3.05
C SER A 105 8.01 -8.95 3.56
N THR A 106 7.58 -8.97 4.83
CA THR A 106 6.83 -10.12 5.39
C THR A 106 5.54 -10.38 4.62
N VAL A 107 4.85 -9.33 4.16
CA VAL A 107 3.62 -9.49 3.36
C VAL A 107 3.94 -9.95 1.94
N LEU A 108 4.93 -9.34 1.27
CA LEU A 108 5.24 -9.64 -0.13
C LEU A 108 5.92 -11.00 -0.34
N ASP A 109 6.72 -11.44 0.62
CA ASP A 109 7.45 -12.72 0.55
C ASP A 109 6.58 -13.91 1.02
N SER A 110 5.37 -13.63 1.51
CA SER A 110 4.46 -14.67 2.00
C SER A 110 3.74 -15.41 0.87
N ALA A 111 3.32 -16.64 1.16
CA ALA A 111 2.44 -17.37 0.27
C ALA A 111 1.07 -16.68 0.16
N GLY A 112 0.57 -16.55 -1.06
CA GLY A 112 -0.74 -15.98 -1.36
C GLY A 112 -0.65 -14.72 -2.21
N CYS A 113 -1.79 -14.04 -2.33
CA CYS A 113 -1.93 -12.86 -3.17
C CYS A 113 -2.15 -11.63 -2.29
N TRP A 114 -1.05 -11.03 -1.85
CA TRP A 114 -1.03 -9.93 -0.89
C TRP A 114 -0.28 -8.74 -1.45
N ALA A 115 -0.78 -7.54 -1.14
CA ALA A 115 -0.12 -6.28 -1.45
C ALA A 115 0.08 -5.46 -0.18
N SER A 116 1.22 -4.80 -0.10
CA SER A 116 1.55 -3.93 1.05
C SER A 116 1.08 -2.51 0.79
N VAL A 117 0.53 -1.87 1.82
CA VAL A 117 0.14 -0.45 1.84
C VAL A 117 0.78 0.17 3.08
N THR A 118 1.84 0.94 2.89
CA THR A 118 2.56 1.59 3.98
C THR A 118 2.27 3.08 4.00
N VAL A 119 2.04 3.59 5.21
CA VAL A 119 1.83 5.02 5.46
C VAL A 119 3.16 5.64 5.84
N LEU A 120 3.68 6.51 4.97
CA LEU A 120 4.96 7.18 5.15
C LEU A 120 4.75 8.68 5.38
N THR A 121 5.73 9.31 6.04
CA THR A 121 5.87 10.76 6.06
C THR A 121 6.56 11.27 4.78
N ALA A 122 6.57 12.58 4.56
CA ALA A 122 7.33 13.24 3.49
C ALA A 122 8.82 12.84 3.43
N SER A 123 9.41 12.49 4.57
CA SER A 123 10.80 12.01 4.68
C SER A 123 10.97 10.51 4.38
N LYS A 124 9.91 9.82 3.90
CA LYS A 124 9.91 8.39 3.54
C LYS A 124 10.21 7.44 4.71
N VAL A 125 9.82 7.84 5.91
CA VAL A 125 9.83 6.98 7.11
C VAL A 125 8.41 6.67 7.54
N ASP A 126 8.21 5.55 8.24
CA ASP A 126 6.92 5.16 8.79
C ASP A 126 6.25 6.33 9.53
N ALA A 127 4.99 6.60 9.19
CA ALA A 127 4.19 7.59 9.90
C ALA A 127 3.82 7.10 11.30
N SER A 128 3.45 8.03 12.20
CA SER A 128 3.00 7.68 13.55
C SER A 128 1.70 6.88 13.55
N ALA A 129 1.44 6.12 14.61
CA ALA A 129 0.17 5.40 14.80
C ALA A 129 -1.06 6.29 14.56
N ALA A 130 -1.04 7.56 15.01
CA ALA A 130 -2.15 8.49 14.83
C ALA A 130 -2.41 8.83 13.34
N LEU A 131 -1.35 8.98 12.53
CA LEU A 131 -1.48 9.23 11.09
C LEU A 131 -1.88 7.94 10.35
N GLN A 132 -1.32 6.80 10.75
CA GLN A 132 -1.74 5.48 10.26
C GLN A 132 -3.23 5.23 10.53
N GLU A 133 -3.74 5.60 11.72
CA GLU A 133 -5.16 5.46 12.06
C GLU A 133 -6.08 6.31 11.18
N GLN A 134 -5.68 7.55 10.92
CA GLN A 134 -6.45 8.43 10.02
C GLN A 134 -6.52 7.85 8.60
N VAL A 135 -5.42 7.28 8.10
CA VAL A 135 -5.41 6.58 6.80
C VAL A 135 -6.24 5.31 6.86
N TYR A 136 -6.13 4.52 7.91
CA TYR A 136 -6.93 3.30 8.08
C TYR A 136 -8.43 3.61 8.02
N LYS A 137 -8.90 4.63 8.75
CA LYS A 137 -10.32 5.04 8.71
C LYS A 137 -10.84 5.37 7.31
N LYS A 138 -9.95 5.80 6.41
CA LYS A 138 -10.28 6.11 5.02
C LYS A 138 -10.27 4.90 4.09
N LEU A 139 -9.48 3.88 4.41
CA LEU A 139 -9.22 2.72 3.55
C LEU A 139 -9.75 1.40 4.13
N ASN A 140 -10.35 1.40 5.32
CA ASN A 140 -10.72 0.18 6.04
C ASN A 140 -11.68 -0.75 5.27
N THR A 141 -12.42 -0.24 4.28
CA THR A 141 -13.31 -1.02 3.42
C THR A 141 -12.58 -1.88 2.40
N VAL A 142 -11.32 -1.56 2.08
CA VAL A 142 -10.49 -2.29 1.10
C VAL A 142 -9.27 -2.96 1.75
N LEU A 143 -8.96 -2.63 3.00
CA LEU A 143 -7.87 -3.23 3.77
C LEU A 143 -8.31 -4.54 4.43
N THR A 144 -7.40 -5.50 4.50
CA THR A 144 -7.56 -6.74 5.26
C THR A 144 -6.46 -6.87 6.31
N CYS A 145 -6.77 -7.58 7.40
CA CYS A 145 -5.74 -8.06 8.30
C CYS A 145 -4.94 -9.17 7.62
N TYR A 146 -3.63 -9.16 7.84
CA TYR A 146 -2.73 -10.21 7.39
C TYR A 146 -2.81 -11.37 8.36
N THR A 147 -3.06 -12.56 7.82
CA THR A 147 -2.93 -13.82 8.55
C THR A 147 -1.83 -14.58 7.86
N GLN A 148 -0.75 -14.91 8.59
CA GLN A 148 0.22 -15.86 8.04
C GLN A 148 -0.53 -17.14 7.70
N ALA A 149 -0.43 -17.57 6.44
CA ALA A 149 -0.92 -18.86 6.00
C ALA A 149 -0.02 -19.98 6.56
#